data_AF-A0A932QFM0-F1
#
_entry.id   AF-A0A932QFM0-F1
#
_cell.length_a   1.000
_cell.length_b   1.000
_cell.length_c   1.000
_cell.angle_alpha   90.00
_cell.angle_beta   90.00
_cell.angle_gamma   90.00
#
_symmetry.space_group_name_H-M   'P 1'
#
loop_
_entity.id
_entity.type
_entity.pdbx_description
1 polymer ?
#
loop_
_entity_poly.entity_id
_entity_poly.type
_entity_poly.pdbx_seq_one_letter_code
_entity_poly.pdbx_strand_id
1 'polypeptide(L)'
;MTSHALPLDGLGAFLEAEIAGAPPGGVALLAGHYAIFSAGADAIDALDESGTGAPRDLLAFTRRTWEAACAAVARQRARRARLMVLVDDVLGVRPALDDRAAAERLAAVLVARYLERTPALPPYHARTLAAHGLGAEHLLRRDETRWLFSERELRAALVSHVHRELRSTGEHGAVLCESADSSTITVSHPDHGAYCLVHSGHTNCAGGYVELLAEAHRRGVRTLVAMVPMRCLAPVSVGTSLARDLYALEGFTVVNVAIGDPETDAPAIVTRG
;
A
#
# COMPACT_ATOMS: atom_id res chain seq x y z
N MET A 1 14.38 -8.27 -11.01
CA MET A 1 14.21 -6.85 -10.62
C MET A 1 15.56 -6.14 -10.68
N THR A 2 15.60 -4.91 -11.17
CA THR A 2 16.79 -4.04 -11.07
C THR A 2 16.65 -3.08 -9.90
N SER A 3 17.75 -2.72 -9.24
CA SER A 3 17.77 -1.75 -8.14
C SER A 3 18.81 -0.66 -8.34
N HIS A 4 18.51 0.56 -7.89
CA HIS A 4 19.46 1.67 -7.84
C HIS A 4 19.12 2.64 -6.71
N ALA A 5 20.12 3.42 -6.28
CA ALA A 5 19.94 4.47 -5.29
C ALA A 5 19.41 5.76 -5.93
N LEU A 6 18.53 6.46 -5.22
CA LEU A 6 17.94 7.75 -5.61
C LEU A 6 18.13 8.75 -4.47
N PRO A 7 18.91 9.83 -4.66
CA PRO A 7 18.96 10.94 -3.71
C PRO A 7 17.56 11.51 -3.43
N LEU A 8 17.25 11.81 -2.17
CA LEU A 8 15.88 12.20 -1.79
C LEU A 8 15.47 13.58 -2.32
N ASP A 9 16.41 14.47 -2.59
CA ASP A 9 16.19 15.74 -3.29
C ASP A 9 15.80 15.52 -4.77
N GLY A 10 16.21 14.39 -5.35
CA GLY A 10 15.83 13.94 -6.68
C GLY A 10 14.45 13.28 -6.77
N LEU A 11 13.75 13.04 -5.65
CA LEU A 11 12.48 12.31 -5.64
C LEU A 11 11.42 12.96 -6.53
N GLY A 12 11.24 14.28 -6.46
CA GLY A 12 10.24 14.98 -7.28
C GLY A 12 10.49 14.83 -8.77
N ALA A 13 11.74 15.05 -9.21
CA ALA A 13 12.13 14.91 -10.62
C ALA A 13 11.98 13.45 -11.10
N PHE A 14 12.30 12.48 -10.25
CA PHE A 14 12.08 11.07 -10.53
C PHE A 14 10.59 10.76 -10.76
N LEU A 15 9.71 11.21 -9.86
CA LEU A 15 8.27 11.01 -10.00
C LEU A 15 7.74 11.66 -11.29
N GLU A 16 8.16 12.90 -11.59
CA GLU A 16 7.78 13.58 -12.84
C GLU A 16 8.20 12.79 -14.09
N ALA A 17 9.40 12.21 -14.08
CA ALA A 17 9.89 11.37 -15.18
C ALA A 17 9.08 10.07 -15.34
N GLU A 18 8.76 9.38 -14.25
CA GLU A 18 7.92 8.18 -14.28
C GLU A 18 6.51 8.47 -14.82
N ILE A 19 5.92 9.61 -14.43
CA ILE A 19 4.62 10.04 -14.96
C ILE A 19 4.71 10.36 -16.46
N ALA A 20 5.79 11.04 -16.88
CA ALA A 20 5.96 11.46 -18.27
C ALA A 20 6.20 10.27 -19.22
N GLY A 21 6.95 9.26 -18.77
CA GLY A 21 7.30 8.07 -19.55
C GLY A 21 6.16 7.07 -19.71
N ALA A 22 5.11 7.17 -18.90
CA ALA A 22 4.01 6.22 -18.90
C ALA A 22 2.84 6.61 -19.82
N PRO A 23 2.00 5.63 -20.22
CA PRO A 23 0.83 5.89 -21.04
C PRO A 23 -0.20 6.80 -20.32
N PRO A 24 -0.95 7.65 -21.05
CA PRO A 24 -1.92 8.56 -20.45
C PRO A 24 -2.96 7.84 -19.57
N GLY A 25 -3.15 8.33 -18.34
CA GLY A 25 -4.12 7.78 -17.38
C GLY A 25 -3.75 6.41 -16.82
N GLY A 26 -2.63 5.83 -17.26
CA GLY A 26 -2.13 4.54 -16.83
C GLY A 26 -1.24 4.60 -15.60
N VAL A 27 -1.02 5.76 -14.97
CA VAL A 27 -0.14 5.88 -13.80
C VAL A 27 -0.92 6.08 -12.53
N ALA A 28 -0.59 5.32 -11.50
CA ALA A 28 -0.92 5.64 -10.13
C ALA A 28 0.36 5.87 -9.32
N LEU A 29 0.34 6.89 -8.47
CA LEU A 29 1.33 7.09 -7.42
C LEU A 29 0.70 6.66 -6.11
N LEU A 30 1.17 5.57 -5.52
CA LEU A 30 0.84 5.24 -4.14
C LEU A 30 1.72 6.13 -3.24
N ALA A 31 1.10 7.19 -2.74
CA ALA A 31 1.70 8.24 -1.95
C ALA A 31 0.89 8.36 -0.66
N GLY A 32 1.54 8.20 0.49
CA GLY A 32 0.84 8.11 1.76
C GLY A 32 0.46 6.66 2.10
N HIS A 33 1.44 5.96 2.69
CA HIS A 33 1.12 5.00 3.74
C HIS A 33 0.81 5.81 4.98
N TYR A 34 -0.41 5.74 5.50
CA TYR A 34 -0.72 6.40 6.74
C TYR A 34 -1.31 5.39 7.71
N ALA A 35 -0.68 5.30 8.87
CA ALA A 35 -1.19 4.49 9.96
C ALA A 35 -2.23 5.28 10.73
N ILE A 36 -3.32 4.61 11.07
CA ILE A 36 -4.28 5.12 12.03
C ILE A 36 -3.81 4.68 13.42
N PHE A 37 -3.91 5.57 14.40
CA PHE A 37 -3.55 5.29 15.79
C PHE A 37 -4.81 5.20 16.63
N SER A 38 -4.85 4.31 17.61
CA SER A 38 -5.95 4.33 18.57
C SER A 38 -5.74 5.44 19.60
N ALA A 39 -6.74 6.30 19.77
CA ALA A 39 -6.84 7.28 20.84
C ALA A 39 -7.99 6.87 21.78
N GLY A 40 -7.73 5.89 22.64
CA GLY A 40 -8.77 5.32 23.50
C GLY A 40 -9.77 4.48 22.72
N ALA A 41 -11.00 4.95 22.57
CA ALA A 41 -12.08 4.20 21.93
C ALA A 41 -12.16 4.35 20.40
N ASP A 42 -11.41 5.30 19.83
CA ASP A 42 -11.46 5.68 18.43
C ASP A 42 -10.10 5.54 17.74
N ALA A 43 -10.13 5.47 16.42
CA ALA A 43 -8.97 5.44 15.56
C ALA A 43 -8.84 6.81 14.87
N ILE A 44 -7.64 7.42 14.90
CA ILE A 44 -7.37 8.78 14.44
C ILE A 44 -6.23 8.85 13.42
N ASP A 45 -6.33 9.82 12.50
CA ASP A 45 -5.22 10.21 11.63
C ASP A 45 -4.32 11.21 12.37
N ALA A 46 -3.11 10.77 12.71
CA ALA A 46 -2.15 11.55 13.49
C ALA A 46 -1.36 12.59 12.67
N LEU A 47 -1.63 12.77 11.37
CA LEU A 47 -0.88 13.72 10.55
C LEU A 47 -1.14 15.18 10.93
N ASP A 48 -2.30 15.49 11.47
CA ASP A 48 -2.65 16.84 11.95
C ASP A 48 -2.70 16.96 13.48
N GLU A 49 -2.67 15.83 14.19
CA GLU A 49 -2.86 15.80 15.64
C GLU A 49 -1.53 15.67 16.38
N SER A 50 -1.29 16.61 17.30
CA SER A 50 -0.15 16.54 18.22
C SER A 50 -0.49 15.66 19.42
N GLY A 51 0.52 14.96 19.97
CA GLY A 51 0.37 14.19 21.22
C GLY A 51 -0.27 12.80 21.10
N THR A 52 -0.47 12.29 19.88
CA THR A 52 -1.09 10.99 19.59
C THR A 52 -0.20 9.78 19.92
N GLY A 53 1.09 10.00 20.18
CA GLY A 53 2.07 8.92 20.39
C GLY A 53 2.46 8.18 19.11
N ALA A 54 2.06 8.69 17.94
CA ALA A 54 2.45 8.17 16.64
C ALA A 54 3.97 8.28 16.41
N PRO A 55 4.63 7.26 15.79
CA PRO A 55 6.03 7.34 15.41
C PRO A 55 6.29 8.51 14.47
N ARG A 56 7.24 9.39 14.84
CA ARG A 56 7.55 10.63 14.11
C ARG A 56 8.08 10.35 12.71
N ASP A 57 8.89 9.31 12.56
CA ASP A 57 9.47 8.84 11.30
C ASP A 57 8.38 8.49 10.28
N LEU A 58 7.33 7.79 10.72
CA LEU A 58 6.22 7.42 9.85
C LEU A 58 5.41 8.65 9.43
N LEU A 59 5.08 9.55 10.36
CA LEU A 59 4.38 10.79 10.00
C LEU A 59 5.20 11.64 9.03
N ALA A 60 6.52 11.77 9.26
CA ALA A 60 7.41 12.49 8.36
C ALA A 60 7.46 11.85 6.96
N PHE A 61 7.53 10.52 6.90
CA PHE A 61 7.49 9.77 5.65
C PHE A 61 6.19 10.02 4.88
N THR A 62 5.03 9.91 5.56
CA THR A 62 3.71 10.12 4.95
C THR A 62 3.57 11.53 4.40
N ARG A 63 3.93 12.55 5.19
CA ARG A 63 3.89 13.96 4.75
C ARG A 63 4.77 14.20 3.53
N ARG A 64 6.04 13.78 3.60
CA ARG A 64 7.04 13.99 2.53
C ARG A 64 6.62 13.32 1.22
N THR A 65 6.16 12.07 1.29
CA THR A 65 5.75 11.32 0.08
C THR A 65 4.46 11.86 -0.51
N TRP A 66 3.49 12.24 0.32
CA TRP A 66 2.24 12.85 -0.16
C TRP A 66 2.49 14.21 -0.83
N GLU A 67 3.28 15.08 -0.21
CA GLU A 67 3.65 16.38 -0.76
C GLU A 67 4.42 16.25 -2.08
N ALA A 68 5.43 15.37 -2.13
CA ALA A 68 6.21 15.12 -3.34
C ALA A 68 5.33 14.60 -4.50
N ALA A 69 4.40 13.70 -4.23
CA ALA A 69 3.48 13.18 -5.23
C ALA A 69 2.50 14.24 -5.73
N CYS A 70 1.92 15.04 -4.83
CA CYS A 70 1.04 16.16 -5.21
C CYS A 70 1.79 17.15 -6.11
N ALA A 71 3.02 17.53 -5.74
CA ALA A 71 3.84 18.43 -6.53
C ALA A 71 4.14 17.86 -7.93
N ALA A 72 4.51 16.59 -8.03
CA ALA A 72 4.82 15.93 -9.30
C ALA A 72 3.57 15.85 -10.22
N VAL A 73 2.40 15.49 -9.66
CA VAL A 73 1.14 15.43 -10.42
C VAL A 73 0.71 16.82 -10.88
N ALA A 74 0.82 17.85 -10.03
CA ALA A 74 0.42 19.22 -10.37
C ALA A 74 1.26 19.85 -11.48
N ARG A 75 2.55 19.48 -11.57
CA ARG A 75 3.43 19.96 -12.65
C ARG A 75 3.15 19.30 -13.99
N GLN A 76 2.43 18.18 -14.02
CA GLN A 76 2.13 17.48 -15.25
C GLN A 76 0.80 17.92 -15.88
N ARG A 77 0.89 18.81 -16.87
CA ARG A 77 -0.22 19.33 -17.70
C ARG A 77 -1.12 18.27 -18.34
N ALA A 78 -0.58 17.09 -18.67
CA ALA A 78 -1.31 16.04 -19.36
C ALA A 78 -2.18 15.16 -18.44
N ARG A 79 -2.23 15.44 -17.13
CA ARG A 79 -3.07 14.72 -16.13
C ARG A 79 -2.97 13.20 -16.23
N ARG A 80 -1.75 12.70 -16.46
CA ARG A 80 -1.50 11.27 -16.75
C ARG A 80 -1.49 10.38 -15.51
N ALA A 81 -1.40 10.97 -14.32
CA ALA A 81 -1.26 10.26 -13.07
C ALA A 81 -2.42 10.54 -12.11
N ARG A 82 -2.72 9.51 -11.32
CA ARG A 82 -3.62 9.59 -10.18
C ARG A 82 -2.87 9.28 -8.90
N LEU A 83 -3.25 9.93 -7.81
CA LEU A 83 -2.77 9.69 -6.47
C LEU A 83 -3.61 8.60 -5.82
N MET A 84 -2.96 7.66 -5.15
CA MET A 84 -3.59 6.55 -4.45
C MET A 84 -3.18 6.60 -2.99
N VAL A 85 -4.15 6.41 -2.09
CA VAL A 85 -3.93 6.52 -0.64
C VAL A 85 -4.22 5.18 0.02
N LEU A 86 -3.23 4.66 0.77
CA LEU A 86 -3.34 3.43 1.53
C LEU A 86 -3.35 3.72 3.01
N VAL A 87 -4.38 3.20 3.66
CA VAL A 87 -4.54 3.16 5.11
C VAL A 87 -3.85 1.89 5.59
N ASP A 88 -2.75 2.06 6.30
CA ASP A 88 -2.13 0.95 7.03
C ASP A 88 -3.04 0.54 8.20
N ASP A 89 -2.88 -0.68 8.69
CA ASP A 89 -3.61 -1.17 9.86
C ASP A 89 -3.34 -0.33 11.12
N VAL A 90 -4.19 -0.44 12.15
CA VAL A 90 -4.01 0.36 13.38
C VAL A 90 -2.68 0.03 14.05
N LEU A 91 -1.79 1.02 14.12
CA LEU A 91 -0.52 0.89 14.82
C LEU A 91 -0.70 1.30 16.29
N GLY A 92 -0.45 0.36 17.20
CA GLY A 92 -0.43 0.61 18.64
C GLY A 92 -1.82 0.81 19.24
N VAL A 93 -2.62 -0.26 19.28
CA VAL A 93 -3.91 -0.31 19.99
C VAL A 93 -3.73 0.04 21.47
N ARG A 94 -4.50 1.01 21.97
CA ARG A 94 -4.48 1.57 23.32
C ARG A 94 -5.86 1.52 23.95
N PRO A 95 -6.02 0.95 25.16
CA PRO A 95 -4.97 0.32 25.97
C PRO A 95 -4.38 -0.90 25.27
N ALA A 96 -3.10 -1.18 25.53
CA ALA A 96 -2.48 -2.41 25.06
C ALA A 96 -3.22 -3.59 25.68
N LEU A 97 -3.58 -4.59 24.86
CA LEU A 97 -4.25 -5.80 25.32
C LEU A 97 -3.25 -6.94 25.34
N ASP A 98 -3.25 -7.74 26.41
CA ASP A 98 -2.35 -8.88 26.56
C ASP A 98 -2.73 -10.04 25.62
N ASP A 99 -4.02 -10.17 25.29
CA ASP A 99 -4.49 -11.14 24.30
C ASP A 99 -4.33 -10.57 22.87
N ARG A 100 -3.41 -11.17 22.12
CA ARG A 100 -3.18 -10.82 20.70
C ARG A 100 -4.46 -10.94 19.87
N ALA A 101 -5.30 -11.94 20.12
CA ALA A 101 -6.52 -12.12 19.33
C ALA A 101 -7.54 -11.02 19.63
N ALA A 102 -7.65 -10.57 20.88
CA ALA A 102 -8.45 -9.42 21.26
C ALA A 102 -7.90 -8.11 20.67
N ALA A 103 -6.58 -7.91 20.68
CA ALA A 103 -5.94 -6.76 20.05
C ALA A 103 -6.26 -6.68 18.55
N GLU A 104 -6.16 -7.81 17.83
CA GLU A 104 -6.49 -7.90 16.40
C GLU A 104 -7.98 -7.62 16.11
N ARG A 105 -8.88 -8.15 16.94
CA ARG A 105 -10.33 -7.86 16.82
C ARG A 105 -10.62 -6.39 17.06
N LEU A 106 -9.98 -5.78 18.06
CA LEU A 106 -10.16 -4.36 18.35
C LEU A 106 -9.60 -3.49 17.22
N ALA A 107 -8.40 -3.80 16.71
CA ALA A 107 -7.84 -3.12 15.54
C ALA A 107 -8.79 -3.20 14.33
N ALA A 108 -9.38 -4.37 14.06
CA ALA A 108 -10.37 -4.54 12.99
C ALA A 108 -11.57 -3.60 13.13
N VAL A 109 -12.15 -3.52 14.34
CA VAL A 109 -13.30 -2.64 14.63
C VAL A 109 -12.92 -1.17 14.48
N LEU A 110 -11.73 -0.80 14.95
CA LEU A 110 -11.22 0.57 14.87
C LEU A 110 -10.99 1.01 13.42
N VAL A 111 -10.36 0.17 12.58
CA VAL A 111 -10.19 0.45 11.14
C VAL A 111 -11.55 0.59 10.46
N ALA A 112 -12.47 -0.35 10.68
CA ALA A 112 -13.79 -0.32 10.05
C ALA A 112 -14.54 0.98 10.37
N ARG A 113 -14.61 1.36 11.65
CA ARG A 113 -15.23 2.62 12.08
C ARG A 113 -14.56 3.86 11.48
N TYR A 114 -13.23 3.85 11.37
CA TYR A 114 -12.52 4.95 10.74
C TYR A 114 -12.89 5.11 9.27
N LEU A 115 -12.89 4.01 8.51
CA LEU A 115 -13.23 4.03 7.09
C LEU A 115 -14.68 4.45 6.85
N GLU A 116 -15.62 4.02 7.71
CA GLU A 116 -17.02 4.46 7.67
C GLU A 116 -17.16 5.97 7.92
N ARG A 117 -16.40 6.51 8.88
CA ARG A 117 -16.43 7.95 9.22
C ARG A 117 -15.62 8.82 8.25
N THR A 118 -14.73 8.20 7.47
CA THR A 118 -13.80 8.88 6.56
C THR A 118 -14.00 8.36 5.14
N PRO A 119 -15.18 8.57 4.51
CA PRO A 119 -15.41 8.10 3.15
C PRO A 119 -14.58 8.88 2.13
N ALA A 120 -14.16 10.10 2.47
CA ALA A 120 -13.34 11.03 1.68
C ALA A 120 -11.85 10.97 2.05
N LEU A 121 -11.05 11.91 1.53
CA LEU A 121 -9.66 12.08 1.98
C LEU A 121 -9.62 12.65 3.41
N PRO A 122 -8.65 12.22 4.24
CA PRO A 122 -8.38 12.85 5.53
C PRO A 122 -7.98 14.33 5.39
N PRO A 123 -8.16 15.16 6.44
CA PRO A 123 -7.96 16.60 6.37
C PRO A 123 -6.59 17.04 5.87
N TYR A 124 -5.50 16.47 6.38
CA TYR A 124 -4.14 16.78 5.92
C TYR A 124 -4.00 16.55 4.41
N HIS A 125 -4.39 15.36 3.96
CA HIS A 125 -4.29 14.97 2.55
C HIS A 125 -5.10 15.89 1.64
N ALA A 126 -6.34 16.20 2.03
CA ALA A 126 -7.23 17.08 1.28
C ALA A 126 -6.67 18.51 1.17
N ARG A 127 -6.12 19.06 2.25
CA ARG A 127 -5.52 20.41 2.23
C ARG A 127 -4.26 20.45 1.36
N THR A 128 -3.39 19.46 1.46
CA THR A 128 -2.18 19.38 0.63
C THR A 128 -2.51 19.22 -0.85
N LEU A 129 -3.53 18.42 -1.18
CA LEU A 129 -4.04 18.27 -2.55
C LEU A 129 -4.53 19.62 -3.10
N ALA A 130 -5.36 20.34 -2.34
CA ALA A 130 -5.90 21.63 -2.72
C ALA A 130 -4.81 22.71 -2.86
N ALA A 131 -3.79 22.70 -1.99
CA ALA A 131 -2.66 23.63 -2.05
C ALA A 131 -1.85 23.51 -3.35
N HIS A 132 -1.89 22.34 -4.00
CA HIS A 132 -1.27 22.09 -5.30
C HIS A 132 -2.24 22.30 -6.49
N GLY A 133 -3.45 22.82 -6.25
CA GLY A 133 -4.46 23.04 -7.28
C GLY A 133 -5.05 21.74 -7.83
N LEU A 134 -4.95 20.63 -7.09
CA LEU A 134 -5.47 19.32 -7.48
C LEU A 134 -6.85 19.08 -6.87
N GLY A 135 -7.75 18.50 -7.67
CA GLY A 135 -9.06 18.02 -7.24
C GLY A 135 -9.17 16.49 -7.20
N ALA A 136 -10.37 16.02 -6.85
CA ALA A 136 -10.71 14.60 -6.68
C ALA A 136 -10.51 13.76 -7.96
N GLU A 137 -10.54 14.38 -9.13
CA GLU A 137 -10.25 13.74 -10.42
C GLU A 137 -8.80 13.23 -10.54
N HIS A 138 -7.90 13.75 -9.69
CA HIS A 138 -6.51 13.33 -9.61
C HIS A 138 -6.29 12.19 -8.61
N LEU A 139 -7.34 11.64 -8.03
CA LEU A 139 -7.24 10.53 -7.09
C LEU A 139 -7.77 9.24 -7.73
N LEU A 140 -7.13 8.13 -7.41
CA LEU A 140 -7.62 6.80 -7.71
C LEU A 140 -8.53 6.35 -6.57
N ARG A 141 -9.81 6.14 -6.89
CA ARG A 141 -10.81 5.69 -5.92
C ARG A 141 -10.72 4.20 -5.65
N ARG A 142 -10.94 3.79 -4.40
CA ARG A 142 -11.17 2.39 -4.05
C ARG A 142 -12.44 1.89 -4.71
N ASP A 143 -13.54 2.61 -4.56
CA ASP A 143 -14.83 2.28 -5.17
C ASP A 143 -15.70 3.54 -5.34
N GLU A 144 -16.98 3.35 -5.72
CA GLU A 144 -17.94 4.45 -5.93
C GLU A 144 -18.25 5.26 -4.66
N THR A 145 -17.88 4.74 -3.49
CA THR A 145 -18.20 5.32 -2.17
C THR A 145 -16.96 5.72 -1.38
N ARG A 146 -15.78 5.14 -1.67
CA ARG A 146 -14.56 5.33 -0.88
C ARG A 146 -13.33 5.67 -1.73
N TRP A 147 -12.50 6.56 -1.20
CA TRP A 147 -11.21 6.93 -1.80
C TRP A 147 -10.06 6.07 -1.28
N LEU A 148 -10.18 5.56 -0.06
CA LEU A 148 -9.09 4.95 0.68
C LEU A 148 -9.00 3.46 0.41
N PHE A 149 -7.78 2.97 0.18
CA PHE A 149 -7.48 1.54 0.18
C PHE A 149 -7.09 1.14 1.59
N SER A 150 -7.69 0.08 2.16
CA SER A 150 -7.32 -0.41 3.48
C SER A 150 -6.43 -1.64 3.37
N GLU A 151 -5.25 -1.61 4.00
CA GLU A 151 -4.36 -2.77 4.05
C GLU A 151 -5.09 -3.99 4.63
N ARG A 152 -5.88 -3.80 5.70
CA ARG A 152 -6.63 -4.89 6.34
C ARG A 152 -7.67 -5.51 5.40
N GLU A 153 -8.43 -4.71 4.66
CA GLU A 153 -9.38 -5.21 3.67
C GLU A 153 -8.67 -5.95 2.52
N LEU A 154 -7.54 -5.42 2.04
CA LEU A 154 -6.73 -6.04 1.00
C LEU A 154 -6.16 -7.39 1.44
N ARG A 155 -5.66 -7.48 2.67
CA ARG A 155 -5.20 -8.76 3.27
C ARG A 155 -6.35 -9.78 3.35
N ALA A 156 -7.53 -9.36 3.79
CA ALA A 156 -8.70 -10.24 3.85
C ALA A 156 -9.18 -10.69 2.46
N ALA A 157 -9.12 -9.79 1.46
CA ALA A 157 -9.46 -10.09 0.08
C ALA A 157 -8.49 -11.11 -0.53
N LEU A 158 -7.18 -10.98 -0.28
CA LEU A 158 -6.21 -11.98 -0.73
C LEU A 158 -6.49 -13.35 -0.12
N VAL A 159 -6.68 -13.45 1.21
CA VAL A 159 -6.99 -14.72 1.88
C VAL A 159 -8.21 -15.37 1.23
N SER A 160 -9.26 -14.58 0.98
CA SER A 160 -10.49 -15.05 0.33
C SER A 160 -10.26 -15.51 -1.12
N HIS A 161 -9.39 -14.82 -1.86
CA HIS A 161 -9.02 -15.18 -3.22
C HIS A 161 -8.24 -16.50 -3.25
N VAL A 162 -7.16 -16.60 -2.46
CA VAL A 162 -6.31 -17.79 -2.41
C VAL A 162 -7.10 -19.04 -2.04
N HIS A 163 -7.96 -18.96 -1.02
CA HIS A 163 -8.84 -20.09 -0.66
C HIS A 163 -9.84 -20.44 -1.77
N ARG A 164 -10.27 -19.47 -2.59
CA ARG A 164 -11.15 -19.74 -3.73
C ARG A 164 -10.40 -20.48 -4.83
N GLU A 165 -9.20 -20.04 -5.17
CA GLU A 165 -8.32 -20.68 -6.17
C GLU A 165 -8.01 -22.13 -5.79
N LEU A 166 -7.68 -22.38 -4.52
CA LEU A 166 -7.46 -23.74 -4.01
C LEU A 166 -8.69 -24.65 -4.18
N ARG A 167 -9.90 -24.12 -3.97
CA ARG A 167 -11.14 -24.88 -4.14
C ARG A 167 -11.52 -25.10 -5.60
N SER A 168 -11.25 -24.14 -6.48
CA SER A 168 -11.68 -24.20 -7.89
C SER A 168 -10.78 -25.05 -8.77
N THR A 169 -9.48 -25.14 -8.45
CA THR A 169 -8.51 -25.80 -9.34
C THR A 169 -8.44 -27.32 -9.15
N GLY A 170 -8.91 -27.87 -8.03
CA GLY A 170 -9.00 -29.33 -7.77
C GLY A 170 -7.64 -30.04 -7.63
N GLU A 171 -6.67 -29.65 -8.45
CA GLU A 171 -5.24 -29.95 -8.40
C GLU A 171 -4.48 -28.65 -8.70
N HIS A 172 -4.00 -28.02 -7.63
CA HIS A 172 -2.86 -27.11 -7.56
C HIS A 172 -2.52 -26.40 -8.88
N GLY A 173 -3.17 -25.26 -9.15
CA GLY A 173 -2.52 -24.24 -9.97
C GLY A 173 -1.09 -24.08 -9.43
N ALA A 174 -0.08 -24.34 -10.26
CA ALA A 174 1.27 -24.85 -9.94
C ALA A 174 2.14 -24.04 -8.95
N VAL A 175 1.55 -23.08 -8.25
CA VAL A 175 2.20 -22.05 -7.44
C VAL A 175 1.75 -22.14 -5.97
N LEU A 176 0.51 -22.56 -5.67
CA LEU A 176 -0.06 -22.57 -4.31
C LEU A 176 -0.09 -23.97 -3.68
N CYS A 177 0.41 -24.10 -2.46
CA CYS A 177 0.39 -25.34 -1.68
C CYS A 177 -0.26 -25.11 -0.31
N GLU A 178 -1.28 -25.89 0.03
CA GLU A 178 -1.93 -25.86 1.35
C GLU A 178 -1.35 -26.95 2.25
N SER A 179 -1.12 -26.63 3.54
CA SER A 179 -0.68 -27.62 4.54
C SER A 179 -1.79 -28.62 4.86
N ALA A 180 -1.41 -29.81 5.33
CA ALA A 180 -2.36 -30.88 5.63
C ALA A 180 -3.42 -30.51 6.71
N ASP A 181 -3.08 -29.57 7.59
CA ASP A 181 -3.97 -29.04 8.63
C ASP A 181 -4.71 -27.76 8.19
N SER A 182 -4.55 -27.34 6.92
CA SER A 182 -5.09 -26.09 6.36
C SER A 182 -4.71 -24.82 7.14
N SER A 183 -3.69 -24.90 8.01
CA SER A 183 -3.23 -23.75 8.79
C SER A 183 -2.34 -22.83 7.96
N THR A 184 -1.76 -23.31 6.87
CA THR A 184 -0.77 -22.57 6.10
C THR A 184 -0.98 -22.74 4.61
N ILE A 185 -0.86 -21.65 3.86
CA ILE A 185 -0.81 -21.66 2.41
C ILE A 185 0.51 -21.03 1.98
N THR A 186 1.31 -21.78 1.25
CA THR A 186 2.60 -21.35 0.73
C THR A 186 2.54 -21.13 -0.78
N VAL A 187 3.36 -20.20 -1.27
CA VAL A 187 3.66 -20.04 -2.68
C VAL A 187 5.10 -20.47 -2.93
N SER A 188 5.33 -21.32 -3.93
CA SER A 188 6.69 -21.57 -4.43
C SER A 188 7.03 -20.58 -5.54
N HIS A 189 8.02 -19.72 -5.31
CA HIS A 189 8.46 -18.71 -6.28
C HIS A 189 9.94 -18.89 -6.63
N PRO A 190 10.35 -18.82 -7.93
CA PRO A 190 11.75 -19.01 -8.33
C PRO A 190 12.75 -18.09 -7.60
N ASP A 191 12.40 -16.81 -7.46
CA ASP A 191 13.29 -15.81 -6.85
C ASP A 191 13.27 -15.78 -5.31
N HIS A 192 12.19 -16.28 -4.68
CA HIS A 192 11.95 -16.10 -3.24
C HIS A 192 11.84 -17.43 -2.48
N GLY A 193 11.90 -18.56 -3.19
CA GLY A 193 11.68 -19.89 -2.62
C GLY A 193 10.24 -20.10 -2.16
N ALA A 194 10.06 -20.96 -1.16
CA ALA A 194 8.76 -21.18 -0.54
C ALA A 194 8.42 -20.02 0.41
N TYR A 195 7.35 -19.30 0.11
CA TYR A 195 6.87 -18.16 0.88
C TYR A 195 5.54 -18.50 1.56
N CYS A 196 5.45 -18.29 2.88
CA CYS A 196 4.20 -18.42 3.60
C CYS A 196 3.30 -17.20 3.31
N LEU A 197 2.27 -17.40 2.48
CA LEU A 197 1.34 -16.36 2.08
C LEU A 197 0.20 -16.19 3.08
N VAL A 198 -0.36 -17.31 3.56
CA VAL A 198 -1.42 -17.31 4.57
C VAL A 198 -1.01 -18.21 5.71
N HIS A 199 -1.20 -17.74 6.94
CA HIS A 199 -1.02 -18.51 8.16
C HIS A 199 -2.20 -18.26 9.12
N SER A 200 -2.86 -19.34 9.52
CA SER A 200 -4.04 -19.35 10.38
C SER A 200 -5.12 -18.37 9.91
N GLY A 201 -5.40 -18.33 8.61
CA GLY A 201 -6.39 -17.43 7.99
C GLY A 201 -5.97 -15.97 7.86
N HIS A 202 -4.70 -15.63 8.12
CA HIS A 202 -4.17 -14.27 8.02
C HIS A 202 -3.00 -14.21 7.04
N THR A 203 -2.85 -13.11 6.33
CA THR A 203 -1.66 -12.80 5.53
C THR A 203 -0.90 -11.64 6.16
N ASN A 204 0.36 -11.47 5.75
CA ASN A 204 1.19 -10.32 6.12
C ASN A 204 1.06 -9.16 5.09
N CYS A 205 1.88 -8.11 5.28
CA CYS A 205 1.90 -6.92 4.42
C CYS A 205 2.22 -7.23 2.95
N ALA A 206 3.01 -8.27 2.65
CA ALA A 206 3.28 -8.66 1.27
C ALA A 206 2.00 -9.11 0.57
N GLY A 207 1.14 -9.87 1.27
CA GLY A 207 -0.14 -10.27 0.71
C GLY A 207 -1.14 -9.12 0.57
N GLY A 208 -1.15 -8.16 1.50
CA GLY A 208 -1.90 -6.91 1.31
C GLY A 208 -1.45 -6.16 0.06
N TYR A 209 -0.14 -6.12 -0.18
CA TYR A 209 0.46 -5.52 -1.36
C TYR A 209 0.11 -6.28 -2.65
N VAL A 210 0.10 -7.62 -2.63
CA VAL A 210 -0.32 -8.45 -3.76
C VAL A 210 -1.72 -8.05 -4.23
N GLU A 211 -2.67 -7.94 -3.31
CA GLU A 211 -4.04 -7.54 -3.64
C GLU A 211 -4.12 -6.08 -4.10
N LEU A 212 -3.32 -5.18 -3.51
CA LEU A 212 -3.23 -3.78 -3.92
C LEU A 212 -2.84 -3.65 -5.39
N LEU A 213 -1.85 -4.43 -5.84
CA LEU A 213 -1.39 -4.47 -7.22
C LEU A 213 -2.49 -4.97 -8.17
N ALA A 214 -3.20 -6.03 -7.77
CA ALA A 214 -4.33 -6.57 -8.52
C ALA A 214 -5.46 -5.55 -8.64
N GLU A 215 -5.80 -4.86 -7.56
CA GLU A 215 -6.83 -3.81 -7.55
C GLU A 215 -6.42 -2.60 -8.41
N ALA A 216 -5.15 -2.16 -8.36
CA ALA A 216 -4.66 -1.10 -9.22
C ALA A 216 -4.78 -1.48 -10.71
N HIS A 217 -4.32 -2.69 -11.06
CA HIS A 217 -4.40 -3.20 -12.43
C HIS A 217 -5.86 -3.31 -12.93
N ARG A 218 -6.77 -3.85 -12.10
CA ARG A 218 -8.21 -3.93 -12.42
C ARG A 218 -8.85 -2.56 -12.67
N ARG A 219 -8.27 -1.47 -12.16
CA ARG A 219 -8.69 -0.08 -12.40
C ARG A 219 -8.04 0.56 -13.63
N GLY A 220 -7.32 -0.22 -14.43
CA GLY A 220 -6.66 0.24 -15.64
C GLY A 220 -5.32 0.94 -15.38
N VAL A 221 -4.79 0.86 -14.15
CA VAL A 221 -3.41 1.30 -13.90
C VAL A 221 -2.46 0.35 -14.63
N ARG A 222 -1.52 0.92 -15.38
CA ARG A 222 -0.47 0.22 -16.12
C ARG A 222 0.92 0.42 -15.51
N THR A 223 1.11 1.51 -14.79
CA THR A 223 2.31 1.77 -14.00
C THR A 223 1.91 2.21 -12.60
N LEU A 224 2.33 1.46 -11.59
CA LEU A 224 2.24 1.89 -10.20
C LEU A 224 3.62 2.32 -9.72
N VAL A 225 3.75 3.57 -9.28
CA VAL A 225 4.92 4.02 -8.52
C VAL A 225 4.54 4.02 -7.05
N ALA A 226 5.12 3.12 -6.27
CA ALA A 226 4.81 2.94 -4.87
C ALA A 226 5.94 3.47 -3.99
N MET A 227 5.69 4.58 -3.30
CA MET A 227 6.60 5.07 -2.27
C MET A 227 6.30 4.35 -0.97
N VAL A 228 7.27 3.61 -0.46
CA VAL A 228 7.12 2.75 0.73
C VAL A 228 8.22 3.03 1.74
N PRO A 229 8.00 2.83 3.06
CA PRO A 229 9.09 2.90 4.02
C PRO A 229 10.18 1.86 3.71
N MET A 230 11.44 2.17 4.00
CA MET A 230 12.58 1.27 3.72
C MET A 230 12.42 -0.12 4.35
N ARG A 231 11.86 -0.17 5.57
CA ARG A 231 11.52 -1.42 6.27
C ARG A 231 10.55 -2.32 5.50
N CYS A 232 9.79 -1.77 4.56
CA CYS A 232 8.82 -2.49 3.74
C CYS A 232 9.42 -3.00 2.42
N LEU A 233 10.68 -2.71 2.09
CA LEU A 233 11.28 -3.08 0.80
C LEU A 233 11.21 -4.59 0.53
N ALA A 234 11.58 -5.42 1.51
CA ALA A 234 11.55 -6.88 1.37
C ALA A 234 10.12 -7.43 1.12
N PRO A 235 9.11 -7.17 1.98
CA PRO A 235 7.75 -7.66 1.74
C PRO A 235 7.12 -7.10 0.45
N VAL A 236 7.40 -5.84 0.10
CA VAL A 236 6.93 -5.23 -1.15
C VAL A 236 7.55 -5.89 -2.38
N SER A 237 8.84 -6.25 -2.31
CA SER A 237 9.52 -6.98 -3.40
C SER A 237 8.92 -8.37 -3.61
N VAL A 238 8.69 -9.10 -2.52
CA VAL A 238 8.00 -10.39 -2.57
C VAL A 238 6.59 -10.22 -3.14
N GLY A 239 5.81 -9.26 -2.62
CA GLY A 239 4.45 -9.03 -3.09
C GLY A 239 4.38 -8.63 -4.57
N THR A 240 5.37 -7.87 -5.07
CA THR A 240 5.48 -7.52 -6.50
C THR A 240 5.66 -8.76 -7.37
N SER A 241 6.56 -9.66 -6.98
CA SER A 241 6.79 -10.92 -7.67
C SER A 241 5.55 -11.82 -7.63
N LEU A 242 4.99 -12.04 -6.44
CA LEU A 242 3.84 -12.93 -6.26
C LEU A 242 2.58 -12.45 -6.98
N ALA A 243 2.33 -11.14 -7.03
CA ALA A 243 1.15 -10.61 -7.70
C ALA A 243 1.13 -10.90 -9.20
N ARG A 244 2.30 -10.92 -9.85
CA ARG A 244 2.41 -11.25 -11.27
C ARG A 244 1.99 -12.67 -11.55
N ASP A 245 2.45 -13.60 -10.73
CA ASP A 245 2.16 -15.03 -10.89
C ASP A 245 0.70 -15.34 -10.55
N LEU A 246 0.16 -14.73 -9.49
CA LEU A 246 -1.21 -14.99 -9.04
C LEU A 246 -2.28 -14.34 -9.93
N TYR A 247 -2.00 -13.15 -10.48
CA TYR A 247 -3.02 -12.36 -11.19
C TYR A 247 -2.72 -12.11 -12.67
N ALA A 248 -1.67 -12.70 -13.23
CA ALA A 248 -1.25 -12.52 -14.63
C ALA A 248 -1.28 -11.04 -15.05
N LEU A 249 -0.52 -10.20 -14.32
CA LEU A 249 -0.52 -8.75 -14.47
C LEU A 249 0.26 -8.28 -15.72
N GLU A 250 -0.11 -8.78 -16.89
CA GLU A 250 0.52 -8.46 -18.17
C GLU A 250 0.46 -6.96 -18.49
N GLY A 251 1.60 -6.39 -18.89
CA GLY A 251 1.73 -4.97 -19.20
C GLY A 251 1.60 -4.06 -17.97
N PHE A 252 1.61 -4.60 -16.75
CA PHE A 252 1.63 -3.83 -15.51
C PHE A 252 3.07 -3.71 -14.97
N THR A 253 3.52 -2.46 -14.84
CA THR A 253 4.84 -2.10 -14.34
C THR A 253 4.73 -1.60 -12.91
N VAL A 254 5.58 -2.10 -12.02
CA VAL A 254 5.63 -1.66 -10.62
C VAL A 254 7.00 -1.06 -10.34
N VAL A 255 7.01 0.16 -9.83
CA VAL A 255 8.22 0.89 -9.44
C VAL A 255 8.13 1.15 -7.95
N ASN A 256 8.84 0.38 -7.14
CA ASN A 256 8.87 0.59 -5.70
C ASN A 256 10.01 1.55 -5.34
N VAL A 257 9.69 2.63 -4.64
CA VAL A 257 10.64 3.62 -4.13
C VAL A 257 10.67 3.49 -2.62
N ALA A 258 11.62 2.73 -2.10
CA ALA A 258 11.79 2.50 -0.68
C ALA A 258 12.59 3.66 -0.05
N ILE A 259 11.95 4.43 0.83
CA ILE A 259 12.52 5.66 1.40
C ILE A 259 12.90 5.40 2.86
N GLY A 260 14.14 5.77 3.21
CA GLY A 260 14.67 5.68 4.57
C GLY A 260 13.97 6.64 5.53
N ASP A 261 14.50 6.73 6.76
CA ASP A 261 14.05 7.75 7.69
C ASP A 261 14.28 9.14 7.05
N PRO A 262 13.23 9.96 6.86
CA PRO A 262 13.34 11.27 6.25
C PRO A 262 14.32 12.22 6.95
N GLU A 263 14.66 11.95 8.23
CA GLU A 263 15.62 12.72 9.02
C GLU A 263 17.08 12.37 8.74
N THR A 264 17.36 11.25 8.04
CA THR A 264 18.72 10.72 7.86
C THR A 264 19.35 11.06 6.50
N ASP A 265 18.63 11.76 5.61
CA ASP A 265 19.01 12.03 4.21
C ASP A 265 19.51 10.79 3.42
N ALA A 266 19.23 9.59 3.92
CA ALA A 266 19.62 8.35 3.27
C ALA A 266 18.92 8.23 1.91
N PRO A 267 19.64 7.81 0.85
CA PRO A 267 19.04 7.68 -0.47
C PRO A 267 17.91 6.65 -0.44
N ALA A 268 16.87 6.91 -1.24
CA ALA A 268 15.84 5.91 -1.51
C ALA A 268 16.42 4.77 -2.37
N ILE A 269 15.86 3.58 -2.24
CA ILE A 269 16.16 2.44 -3.11
C ILE A 269 14.98 2.28 -4.07
N VAL A 270 15.26 2.46 -5.36
CA VAL A 270 14.28 2.23 -6.41
C VAL A 270 14.44 0.81 -6.91
N THR A 271 13.35 0.05 -6.94
CA THR A 271 13.28 -1.26 -7.59
C THR A 271 12.20 -1.27 -8.65
N ARG A 272 12.50 -1.90 -9.80
CA ARG A 272 11.53 -2.08 -10.88
C ARG A 272 11.18 -3.56 -11.00
N GLY A 273 9.90 -3.84 -10.78
CA GLY A 273 9.23 -5.08 -11.14
C GLY A 273 9.05 -5.09 -12.63
#